data_AF-A0A2E8U6B9-F1
#
_entry.id   AF-A0A2E8U6B9-F1
#
_cell.length_a   1.000
_cell.length_b   1.000
_cell.length_c   1.000
_cell.angle_alpha   90.00
_cell.angle_beta   90.00
_cell.angle_gamma   90.00
#
_symmetry.space_group_name_H-M   'P 1'
#
loop_
_entity.id
_entity.type
_entity.pdbx_description
1 polymer ?
#
loop_
_entity_poly.entity_id
_entity_poly.type
_entity_poly.pdbx_seq_one_letter_code
_entity_poly.pdbx_strand_id
1 'polypeptide(L)'
;MMKDLSYTSHVGKNLREADLSGTDLRRAIFDGADLEGADLSDCDLRGASLKRVNLKKAALDRADLRGARMIKANLGLSNLQGARLDGADMRGVRGKYAVWRDANWWDATLDDSLRSSLSKKWPQK
;
A
#
# COMPACT_ATOMS: atom_id res chain seq x y z
N MET A 1 -13.96 -15.51 5.95
CA MET A 1 -14.10 -14.40 6.92
C MET A 1 -12.99 -13.42 6.58
N MET A 2 -13.17 -12.10 6.40
CA MET A 2 -14.14 -11.40 5.52
C MET A 2 -13.59 -11.46 4.09
N LYS A 3 -14.39 -11.82 3.08
CA LYS A 3 -13.89 -11.97 1.70
C LYS A 3 -14.15 -10.74 0.81
N ASP A 4 -14.98 -9.83 1.28
CA ASP A 4 -15.34 -8.61 0.55
C ASP A 4 -15.58 -7.47 1.54
N LEU A 5 -14.77 -6.44 1.37
CA LEU A 5 -14.82 -5.13 2.01
C LEU A 5 -14.69 -4.03 0.94
N SER A 6 -15.03 -4.35 -0.30
CA SER A 6 -15.03 -3.38 -1.39
C SER A 6 -16.06 -2.28 -1.12
N TYR A 7 -15.74 -1.05 -1.52
CA TYR A 7 -16.59 0.14 -1.36
C TYR A 7 -16.95 0.54 0.08
N THR A 8 -16.37 -0.09 1.12
CA THR A 8 -16.65 0.26 2.51
C THR A 8 -15.76 1.39 3.03
N SER A 9 -16.17 1.98 4.17
CA SER A 9 -15.39 3.00 4.86
C SER A 9 -14.83 2.48 6.20
N HIS A 10 -13.53 2.72 6.38
CA HIS A 10 -12.72 2.37 7.53
C HIS A 10 -11.86 3.56 7.99
N VAL A 11 -12.30 4.79 7.68
CA VAL A 11 -11.60 6.03 8.03
C VAL A 11 -11.27 6.07 9.52
N GLY A 12 -9.99 6.31 9.84
CA GLY A 12 -9.50 6.43 11.22
C GLY A 12 -9.63 5.18 12.09
N LYS A 13 -10.03 4.03 11.54
CA LYS A 13 -10.16 2.80 12.34
C LYS A 13 -8.79 2.29 12.78
N ASN A 14 -8.75 1.72 13.98
CA ASN A 14 -7.65 0.89 14.43
C ASN A 14 -7.86 -0.54 13.91
N LEU A 15 -6.97 -0.96 13.01
CA LEU A 15 -6.93 -2.27 12.36
C LEU A 15 -5.50 -2.84 12.44
N ARG A 16 -4.76 -2.48 13.49
CA ARG A 16 -3.41 -2.98 13.72
C ARG A 16 -3.42 -4.49 13.81
N GLU A 17 -2.43 -5.12 13.18
CA GLU A 17 -2.24 -6.58 13.21
C GLU A 17 -3.46 -7.38 12.70
N ALA A 18 -4.40 -6.72 12.01
CA ALA A 18 -5.55 -7.40 11.43
C ALA A 18 -5.09 -8.32 10.30
N ASP A 19 -5.66 -9.52 10.27
CA ASP A 19 -5.57 -10.41 9.11
C ASP A 19 -6.65 -10.01 8.10
N LEU A 20 -6.20 -9.41 7.00
CA LEU A 20 -7.02 -9.05 5.85
C LEU A 20 -6.55 -9.79 4.60
N SER A 21 -5.66 -10.78 4.74
CA SER A 21 -5.02 -11.46 3.60
C SER A 21 -6.05 -11.98 2.58
N GLY A 22 -5.78 -11.73 1.30
CA GLY A 22 -6.65 -12.13 0.19
C GLY A 22 -8.05 -11.49 0.16
N THR A 23 -8.30 -10.44 0.96
CA THR A 23 -9.60 -9.76 0.97
C THR A 23 -9.77 -8.88 -0.26
N ASP A 24 -10.99 -8.84 -0.82
CA ASP A 24 -11.38 -7.81 -1.78
C ASP A 24 -11.59 -6.47 -1.06
N LEU A 25 -10.68 -5.53 -1.28
CA LEU A 25 -10.66 -4.19 -0.68
C LEU A 25 -10.80 -3.10 -1.75
N ARG A 26 -11.33 -3.45 -2.94
CA ARG A 26 -11.45 -2.53 -4.06
C ARG A 26 -12.24 -1.29 -3.66
N ARG A 27 -11.68 -0.12 -3.95
CA ARG A 27 -12.31 1.18 -3.67
C ARG A 27 -12.72 1.39 -2.20
N ALA A 28 -12.22 0.59 -1.27
CA ALA A 28 -12.41 0.83 0.16
C ALA A 28 -11.68 2.10 0.60
N ILE A 29 -12.15 2.72 1.68
CA ILE A 29 -11.59 3.98 2.22
C ILE A 29 -10.96 3.72 3.59
N PHE A 30 -9.64 3.74 3.63
CA PHE A 30 -8.80 3.60 4.83
C PHE A 30 -8.08 4.91 5.19
N ASP A 31 -8.57 6.06 4.73
CA ASP A 31 -7.94 7.34 4.99
C ASP A 31 -7.74 7.56 6.51
N GLY A 32 -6.49 7.77 6.91
CA GLY A 32 -6.09 7.95 8.31
C GLY A 32 -6.22 6.73 9.23
N ALA A 33 -6.54 5.54 8.71
CA ALA A 33 -6.60 4.32 9.52
C ALA A 33 -5.20 3.88 10.02
N ASP A 34 -5.17 3.11 11.11
CA ASP A 34 -3.96 2.45 11.60
C ASP A 34 -3.99 0.96 11.26
N LEU A 35 -3.16 0.56 10.29
CA LEU A 35 -2.94 -0.79 9.80
C LEU A 35 -1.49 -1.25 10.11
N GLU A 36 -0.86 -0.71 11.16
CA GLU A 36 0.49 -1.17 11.53
C GLU A 36 0.49 -2.68 11.80
N GLY A 37 1.38 -3.39 11.12
CA GLY A 37 1.53 -4.84 11.23
C GLY A 37 0.39 -5.67 10.64
N ALA A 38 -0.60 -5.05 9.96
CA ALA A 38 -1.68 -5.79 9.33
C ALA A 38 -1.16 -6.67 8.18
N ASP A 39 -1.82 -7.81 7.97
CA ASP A 39 -1.60 -8.66 6.81
C ASP A 39 -2.57 -8.27 5.69
N LEU A 40 -2.03 -7.68 4.63
CA LEU A 40 -2.71 -7.30 3.40
C LEU A 40 -2.11 -8.04 2.20
N SER A 41 -1.43 -9.16 2.43
CA SER A 41 -0.88 -10.00 1.36
C SER A 41 -2.00 -10.51 0.45
N ASP A 42 -1.71 -10.57 -0.85
CA ASP A 42 -2.66 -11.02 -1.89
C ASP A 42 -4.00 -10.25 -1.98
N CYS A 43 -4.14 -9.11 -1.29
CA CYS A 43 -5.36 -8.30 -1.33
C CYS A 43 -5.59 -7.61 -2.68
N ASP A 44 -6.85 -7.41 -3.03
CA ASP A 44 -7.25 -6.53 -4.12
C ASP A 44 -7.57 -5.13 -3.58
N LEU A 45 -6.62 -4.20 -3.66
CA LEU A 45 -6.74 -2.81 -3.20
C LEU A 45 -6.95 -1.83 -4.37
N ARG A 46 -7.41 -2.31 -5.53
CA ARG A 46 -7.53 -1.46 -6.72
C ARG A 46 -8.45 -0.28 -6.46
N GLY A 47 -7.93 0.92 -6.72
CA GLY A 47 -8.64 2.18 -6.51
C GLY A 47 -8.97 2.51 -5.04
N ALA A 48 -8.43 1.78 -4.06
CA ALA A 48 -8.65 2.09 -2.64
C ALA A 48 -8.05 3.45 -2.26
N SER A 49 -8.66 4.12 -1.29
CA SER A 49 -8.12 5.35 -0.69
C SER A 49 -7.37 5.00 0.60
N LEU A 50 -6.08 5.28 0.61
CA LEU A 50 -5.11 4.96 1.67
C LEU A 50 -4.38 6.25 2.09
N LYS A 51 -5.06 7.41 2.07
CA LYS A 51 -4.38 8.68 2.34
C LYS A 51 -4.02 8.77 3.82
N ARG A 52 -2.76 9.13 4.11
CA ARG A 52 -2.25 9.26 5.50
C ARG A 52 -2.44 8.01 6.36
N VAL A 53 -2.63 6.83 5.74
CA VAL A 53 -2.77 5.57 6.45
C VAL A 53 -1.43 5.16 7.09
N ASN A 54 -1.47 4.52 8.25
CA ASN A 54 -0.29 3.89 8.83
C ASN A 54 -0.22 2.42 8.42
N LEU A 55 0.70 2.08 7.53
CA LEU A 55 0.99 0.70 7.06
C LEU A 55 2.38 0.25 7.50
N LYS A 56 2.90 0.83 8.58
CA LYS A 56 4.21 0.47 9.10
C LYS A 56 4.24 -1.03 9.41
N LYS A 57 5.30 -1.74 9.05
CA LYS A 57 5.44 -3.21 9.23
C LYS A 57 4.33 -4.08 8.57
N ALA A 58 3.43 -3.51 7.76
CA ALA A 58 2.38 -4.30 7.13
C ALA A 58 2.94 -5.24 6.05
N ALA A 59 2.32 -6.41 5.88
CA ALA A 59 2.55 -7.29 4.74
C ALA A 59 1.65 -6.86 3.59
N LEU A 60 2.23 -6.54 2.44
CA LEU A 60 1.55 -6.13 1.20
C LEU A 60 2.11 -6.93 0.01
N ASP A 61 2.76 -8.06 0.27
CA ASP A 61 3.32 -8.87 -0.80
C ASP A 61 2.22 -9.36 -1.73
N ARG A 62 2.47 -9.22 -3.04
CA ARG A 62 1.54 -9.54 -4.13
C ARG A 62 0.20 -8.77 -4.11
N ALA A 63 0.03 -7.77 -3.25
CA ALA A 63 -1.18 -6.95 -3.24
C ALA A 63 -1.36 -6.18 -4.57
N ASP A 64 -2.61 -6.06 -5.02
CA ASP A 64 -2.97 -5.28 -6.20
C ASP A 64 -3.40 -3.86 -5.80
N LEU A 65 -2.47 -2.92 -5.87
CA LEU A 65 -2.65 -1.50 -5.54
C LEU A 65 -2.88 -0.63 -6.77
N ARG A 66 -3.24 -1.20 -7.93
CA ARG A 66 -3.42 -0.41 -9.16
C ARG A 66 -4.45 0.69 -8.98
N GLY A 67 -4.07 1.92 -9.32
CA GLY A 67 -4.91 3.11 -9.14
C GLY A 67 -5.20 3.50 -7.68
N ALA A 68 -4.59 2.84 -6.69
CA ALA A 68 -4.80 3.18 -5.27
C ALA A 68 -4.21 4.56 -4.94
N ARG A 69 -4.83 5.26 -3.98
CA ARG A 69 -4.39 6.59 -3.53
C ARG A 69 -3.68 6.49 -2.19
N MET A 70 -2.36 6.38 -2.20
CA MET A 70 -1.50 6.20 -1.03
C MET A 70 -0.84 7.51 -0.55
N ILE A 71 -1.42 8.67 -0.89
CA ILE A 71 -0.84 9.99 -0.60
C ILE A 71 -0.50 10.13 0.89
N LYS A 72 0.77 10.41 1.19
CA LYS A 72 1.30 10.55 2.57
C LYS A 72 1.14 9.29 3.44
N ALA A 73 0.97 8.10 2.86
CA ALA A 73 0.96 6.85 3.63
C ALA A 73 2.33 6.56 4.27
N ASN A 74 2.32 5.91 5.43
CA ASN A 74 3.52 5.42 6.10
C ASN A 74 3.73 3.93 5.82
N LEU A 75 4.71 3.59 5.00
CA LEU A 75 5.11 2.23 4.64
C LEU A 75 6.40 1.79 5.36
N GLY A 76 6.80 2.45 6.44
CA GLY A 76 8.07 2.11 7.11
C GLY A 76 8.14 0.63 7.49
N LEU A 77 9.21 -0.08 7.12
CA LEU A 77 9.40 -1.51 7.39
C LEU A 77 8.35 -2.45 6.74
N SER A 78 7.50 -1.98 5.83
CA SER A 78 6.50 -2.85 5.18
C SER A 78 7.12 -3.71 4.07
N ASN A 79 6.42 -4.77 3.68
CA ASN A 79 6.82 -5.63 2.56
C ASN A 79 5.88 -5.44 1.36
N LEU A 80 6.33 -4.81 0.27
CA LEU A 80 5.58 -4.68 -0.99
C LEU A 80 6.13 -5.61 -2.09
N GLN A 81 6.79 -6.72 -1.73
CA GLN A 81 7.36 -7.60 -2.73
C GLN A 81 6.31 -8.08 -3.74
N GLY A 82 6.56 -7.86 -5.03
CA GLY A 82 5.65 -8.25 -6.11
C GLY A 82 4.32 -7.48 -6.14
N ALA A 83 4.17 -6.41 -5.36
CA ALA A 83 2.96 -5.60 -5.37
C ALA A 83 2.79 -4.87 -6.71
N ARG A 84 1.54 -4.75 -7.17
CA ARG A 84 1.19 -4.06 -8.42
C ARG A 84 0.77 -2.62 -8.15
N LEU A 85 1.49 -1.65 -8.69
CA LEU A 85 1.35 -0.22 -8.40
C LEU A 85 1.00 0.62 -9.64
N ASP A 86 0.58 -0.01 -10.75
CA ASP A 86 0.24 0.69 -11.99
C ASP A 86 -0.78 1.82 -11.71
N GLY A 87 -0.41 3.07 -11.99
CA GLY A 87 -1.28 4.23 -11.79
C GLY A 87 -1.58 4.58 -10.32
N ALA A 88 -0.92 3.97 -9.35
CA ALA A 88 -1.05 4.36 -7.95
C ALA A 88 -0.50 5.78 -7.71
N ASP A 89 -1.14 6.53 -6.81
CA ASP A 89 -0.65 7.85 -6.38
C ASP A 89 0.05 7.73 -5.02
N MET A 90 1.38 7.85 -5.04
CA MET A 90 2.27 7.61 -3.92
C MET A 90 3.02 8.87 -3.47
N ARG A 91 2.52 10.05 -3.85
CA ARG A 91 3.13 11.34 -3.44
C ARG A 91 3.18 11.48 -1.92
N GLY A 92 4.32 11.90 -1.39
CA GLY A 92 4.58 12.03 0.04
C GLY A 92 4.65 10.74 0.85
N VAL A 93 4.63 9.55 0.21
CA VAL A 93 4.80 8.26 0.91
C VAL A 93 6.13 8.21 1.65
N ARG A 94 6.12 7.68 2.87
CA ARG A 94 7.32 7.42 3.68
C ARG A 94 7.58 5.93 3.76
N GLY A 95 8.56 5.43 3.01
CA GLY A 95 8.86 3.99 2.91
C GLY A 95 10.23 3.58 3.47
N LYS A 96 10.70 4.20 4.58
CA LYS A 96 12.02 3.86 5.15
C LYS A 96 12.06 2.37 5.51
N TYR A 97 13.04 1.66 4.97
CA TYR A 97 13.21 0.20 5.12
C TYR A 97 12.09 -0.67 4.51
N ALA A 98 11.17 -0.10 3.73
CA ALA A 98 10.22 -0.91 2.97
C ALA A 98 10.94 -1.75 1.91
N VAL A 99 10.41 -2.95 1.67
CA VAL A 99 10.87 -3.87 0.62
C VAL A 99 10.02 -3.65 -0.63
N TRP A 100 10.67 -3.40 -1.77
CA TRP A 100 10.00 -3.13 -3.06
C TRP A 100 10.40 -4.11 -4.16
N ARG A 101 11.00 -5.24 -3.77
CA ARG A 101 11.51 -6.25 -4.70
C ARG A 101 10.40 -6.70 -5.65
N ASP A 102 10.65 -6.66 -6.95
CA ASP A 102 9.71 -7.07 -8.00
C ASP A 102 8.36 -6.30 -8.02
N ALA A 103 8.23 -5.18 -7.30
CA ALA A 103 7.09 -4.28 -7.44
C ALA A 103 7.31 -3.32 -8.62
N ASN A 104 6.27 -3.05 -9.41
CA ASN A 104 6.33 -2.12 -10.56
C ASN A 104 6.08 -0.66 -10.15
N TRP A 105 6.84 -0.18 -9.17
CA TRP A 105 6.69 1.17 -8.60
C TRP A 105 6.90 2.30 -9.62
N TRP A 106 7.55 2.03 -10.76
CA TRP A 106 7.88 3.04 -11.77
C TRP A 106 6.66 3.56 -12.55
N ASP A 107 5.59 2.78 -12.60
CA ASP A 107 4.30 3.14 -13.21
C ASP A 107 3.38 3.91 -12.25
N ALA A 108 3.85 4.18 -11.03
CA ALA A 108 3.16 5.01 -10.05
C ALA A 108 3.54 6.50 -10.17
N THR A 109 2.65 7.37 -9.70
CA THR A 109 2.94 8.79 -9.49
C THR A 109 3.72 8.97 -8.18
N LEU A 110 4.91 9.57 -8.25
CA LEU A 110 5.86 9.69 -7.15
C LEU A 110 6.40 11.12 -7.09
N ASP A 111 6.77 11.57 -5.89
CA ASP A 111 7.62 12.76 -5.74
C ASP A 111 9.07 12.41 -6.10
N ASP A 112 9.87 13.41 -6.51
CA ASP A 112 11.25 13.22 -6.98
C ASP A 112 12.15 12.51 -5.96
N SER A 113 11.97 12.81 -4.67
CA SER A 113 12.75 12.21 -3.60
C SER A 113 12.50 10.70 -3.47
N LEU A 114 11.24 10.28 -3.56
CA LEU A 114 10.86 8.87 -3.51
C LEU A 114 11.31 8.16 -4.79
N ARG A 115 11.11 8.78 -5.96
CA ARG A 115 11.59 8.25 -7.24
C ARG A 115 13.11 8.02 -7.21
N SER A 116 13.89 9.03 -6.77
CA SER A 116 15.35 8.92 -6.65
C SER A 116 15.76 7.78 -5.71
N SER A 117 15.08 7.63 -4.58
CA SER A 117 15.39 6.60 -3.59
C SER A 117 15.09 5.19 -4.11
N LEU A 118 13.95 5.01 -4.78
CA LEU A 118 13.55 3.73 -5.36
C LEU A 118 14.44 3.34 -6.53
N SER A 119 14.72 4.26 -7.46
CA SER A 119 15.61 3.99 -8.60
C SER A 119 17.00 3.53 -8.18
N LYS A 120 17.54 4.07 -7.08
CA LYS A 120 18.86 3.67 -6.56
C LYS A 120 18.89 2.27 -5.94
N LYS A 121 17.83 1.88 -5.22
CA LYS A 121 17.81 0.64 -4.42
C LYS A 121 17.09 -0.52 -5.11
N TRP A 122 16.11 -0.22 -5.94
CA TRP A 122 15.19 -1.18 -6.56
C TRP A 122 15.04 -0.87 -8.04
N PRO A 123 16.14 -0.95 -8.83
CA PRO A 123 16.13 -0.51 -10.22
C PRO A 123 15.04 -1.20 -11.03
N GLN A 124 14.46 -0.44 -11.96
CA GLN A 124 13.47 -0.94 -12.91
C GLN A 124 14.11 -2.08 -13.73
N LYS A 125 13.36 -3.16 -13.95
CA LYS A 125 13.76 -4.25 -14.84
C LYS A 125 13.08 -4.07 -16.18
#